data_AF-A0AAE1IA97-F1
#
_entry.id   AF-A0AAE1IA97-F1
#
_cell.length_a   1.000
_cell.length_b   1.000
_cell.length_c   1.000
_cell.angle_alpha   90.00
_cell.angle_beta   90.00
_cell.angle_gamma   90.00
#
_symmetry.space_group_name_H-M   'P 1'
#
loop_
_entity.id
_entity.type
_entity.pdbx_description
1 polymer ?
#
loop_
_entity_poly.entity_id
_entity_poly.type
_entity_poly.pdbx_seq_one_letter_code
_entity_poly.pdbx_strand_id
1 'polypeptide(L)'
;MTKLTLQKRPTRGRETKSTEERRRMMQLPQISKGRRVMAHFVMGNETMALKISVRLRRSEAQLREQGQGAAPDRERDGVAGPGRHPPATDPSLLIQPFQDIKPLNCRRLSGLFVNYKLQLAPKIAFVGAGISPGRVVVYSTAQPICLPINKDKMAAENDVYVLHYFPFSLYSLMVRFGLVLGRRLNSETAPKVEIRLVNLHREENYSELYLTSVNSRGRVPALTAPGLASPLTDSYDISKWLCEKQPELIPDCHREMIQEMMEKLYSFHAMTLTIGPDERKHGILNRAAELLERKDLTERHRRALEMKSVFHDLFHNSMFTPASIADVEAKARGFVQELDTILEQHRGKLWIFGDKPTILDAHATALIARLMDVSRQDLLTERVQEYARGIFASEEWDEVTHGRTTLWNVSLGHVADLNPL
;
A
#
# COMPACT_ATOMS: atom_id res chain seq x y z
N MET A 1 5.81 4.00 61.12
CA MET A 1 7.00 3.14 60.95
C MET A 1 6.53 1.69 60.89
N THR A 2 6.68 1.04 59.73
CA THR A 2 6.13 -0.31 59.52
C THR A 2 7.19 -1.18 58.85
N LYS A 3 7.70 -2.20 59.55
CA LYS A 3 8.69 -3.14 59.02
C LYS A 3 8.00 -4.17 58.12
N LEU A 4 8.39 -4.25 56.84
CA LEU A 4 8.09 -5.39 55.99
C LEU A 4 9.23 -6.40 56.06
N THR A 5 8.90 -7.66 56.36
CA THR A 5 9.87 -8.77 56.43
C THR A 5 9.79 -9.59 55.15
N LEU A 6 10.85 -9.58 54.34
CA LEU A 6 10.91 -10.34 53.08
C LEU A 6 11.32 -11.81 53.33
N GLN A 7 10.46 -12.77 53.01
CA GLN A 7 10.73 -14.19 53.21
C GLN A 7 11.25 -14.83 51.91
N LYS A 8 12.51 -15.30 51.90
CA LYS A 8 13.11 -16.01 50.74
C LYS A 8 12.43 -17.37 50.52
N ARG A 9 12.05 -17.68 49.27
CA ARG A 9 11.69 -19.03 48.82
C ARG A 9 12.90 -19.76 48.20
N PRO A 10 12.99 -21.09 48.31
CA PRO A 10 14.16 -21.87 47.87
C PRO A 10 14.12 -22.20 46.37
N THR A 11 15.30 -22.34 45.78
CA THR A 11 15.51 -22.79 44.40
C THR A 11 15.58 -24.31 44.29
N ARG A 12 14.76 -24.89 43.41
CA ARG A 12 14.87 -26.21 42.78
C ARG A 12 14.40 -26.04 41.32
N GLY A 13 14.85 -26.79 40.33
CA GLY A 13 15.88 -27.83 40.26
C GLY A 13 16.13 -28.11 38.77
N ARG A 14 17.36 -28.47 38.39
CA ARG A 14 17.80 -28.50 36.99
C ARG A 14 17.59 -29.90 36.39
N GLU A 15 16.51 -30.11 35.63
CA GLU A 15 16.33 -31.34 34.84
C GLU A 15 16.81 -31.14 33.40
N THR A 16 17.83 -31.91 33.02
CA THR A 16 18.31 -32.04 31.64
C THR A 16 17.54 -33.14 30.93
N LYS A 17 16.66 -32.80 29.98
CA LYS A 17 16.08 -33.80 29.06
C LYS A 17 16.88 -33.89 27.75
N SER A 18 16.98 -35.12 27.27
CA SER A 18 17.88 -35.57 26.20
C SER A 18 17.62 -34.92 24.84
N THR A 19 18.71 -34.71 24.09
CA THR A 19 18.74 -34.20 22.70
C THR A 19 18.10 -35.16 21.68
N GLU A 20 17.65 -36.34 22.09
CA GLU A 20 17.30 -37.46 21.20
C GLU A 20 15.81 -37.49 20.77
N GLU A 21 14.89 -36.92 21.56
CA GLU A 21 13.47 -36.82 21.18
C GLU A 21 13.21 -35.82 20.04
N ARG A 22 14.07 -34.82 19.85
CA ARG A 22 13.94 -33.85 18.74
C ARG A 22 14.20 -34.43 17.35
N ARG A 23 14.74 -35.66 17.23
CA ARG A 23 15.00 -36.31 15.93
C ARG A 23 13.86 -37.16 15.38
N ARG A 24 12.74 -37.35 16.11
CA ARG A 24 11.63 -38.24 15.67
C ARG A 24 10.36 -37.55 15.18
N MET A 25 10.23 -36.22 15.26
CA MET A 25 9.00 -35.48 14.86
C MET A 25 9.09 -34.69 13.54
N MET A 26 10.08 -34.96 12.68
CA MET A 26 10.08 -34.45 11.29
C MET A 26 10.24 -35.57 10.27
N GLN A 27 9.14 -36.26 9.99
CA GLN A 27 8.96 -36.93 8.70
C GLN A 27 7.87 -36.19 7.91
N LEU A 28 8.30 -35.23 7.09
CA LEU A 28 7.44 -34.66 6.05
C LEU A 28 7.22 -35.73 4.96
N PRO A 29 6.00 -35.87 4.42
CA PRO A 29 5.75 -36.84 3.35
C PRO A 29 6.55 -36.47 2.10
N GLN A 30 7.20 -37.48 1.50
CA GLN A 30 7.91 -37.37 0.22
C GLN A 30 6.91 -37.02 -0.90
N ILE A 31 6.80 -35.73 -1.24
CA ILE A 31 6.00 -35.30 -2.40
C ILE A 31 6.78 -35.63 -3.68
N SER A 32 6.27 -36.60 -4.43
CA SER A 32 6.84 -37.02 -5.73
C SER A 32 6.91 -35.86 -6.72
N LYS A 33 8.04 -35.73 -7.42
CA LYS A 33 8.25 -34.72 -8.47
C LYS A 33 7.14 -34.79 -9.54
N GLY A 34 6.56 -33.63 -9.88
CA GLY A 34 5.78 -33.45 -11.12
C GLY A 34 4.26 -33.23 -10.98
N ARG A 35 3.69 -33.18 -9.77
CA ARG A 35 2.26 -32.84 -9.63
C ARG A 35 2.00 -31.36 -9.96
N ARG A 36 1.08 -31.13 -10.89
CA ARG A 36 0.41 -29.83 -11.09
C ARG A 36 -0.68 -29.70 -10.04
N VAL A 37 -0.77 -28.54 -9.38
CA VAL A 37 -1.86 -28.22 -8.46
C VAL A 37 -2.75 -27.18 -9.13
N MET A 38 -4.03 -27.49 -9.29
CA MET A 38 -5.05 -26.53 -9.69
C MET A 38 -5.67 -25.97 -8.41
N ALA A 39 -5.48 -24.67 -8.16
CA ALA A 39 -6.16 -23.96 -7.09
C ALA A 39 -7.36 -23.20 -7.68
N HIS A 40 -8.56 -23.51 -7.21
CA HIS A 40 -9.76 -22.78 -7.57
C HIS A 40 -10.00 -21.69 -6.51
N PHE A 41 -10.07 -20.43 -6.96
CA PHE A 41 -10.43 -19.31 -6.10
C PHE A 41 -11.78 -18.77 -6.57
N VAL A 42 -12.73 -18.67 -5.63
CA VAL A 42 -13.99 -17.97 -5.81
C VAL A 42 -13.85 -16.64 -5.10
N MET A 43 -14.01 -15.53 -5.83
CA MET A 43 -14.05 -14.19 -5.26
C MET A 43 -15.26 -13.46 -5.86
N GLY A 44 -16.29 -13.25 -5.05
CA GLY A 44 -17.59 -12.77 -5.54
C GLY A 44 -18.28 -13.81 -6.42
N ASN A 45 -19.04 -13.32 -7.42
CA ASN A 45 -19.85 -14.16 -8.31
C ASN A 45 -19.06 -14.80 -9.47
N GLU A 46 -17.75 -14.57 -9.55
CA GLU A 46 -16.89 -15.13 -10.61
C GLU A 46 -15.90 -16.17 -10.06
N THR A 47 -15.71 -17.25 -10.81
CA THR A 47 -14.72 -18.29 -10.50
C THR A 47 -13.49 -18.09 -11.37
N MET A 48 -12.34 -17.74 -10.77
CA MET A 48 -11.08 -17.64 -11.48
C MET A 48 -10.18 -18.86 -11.20
N ALA A 49 -9.69 -19.49 -12.27
CA ALA A 49 -8.78 -20.63 -12.17
C ALA A 49 -7.33 -20.18 -12.39
N LEU A 50 -6.54 -20.09 -11.32
CA LEU A 50 -5.14 -19.67 -11.39
C LEU A 50 -4.21 -20.90 -11.50
N LYS A 51 -3.53 -21.03 -12.64
CA LYS A 51 -2.67 -22.19 -12.95
C LYS A 51 -1.20 -21.93 -12.60
N ILE A 52 -0.82 -22.15 -11.35
CA ILE A 52 0.55 -21.99 -10.87
C ILE A 52 1.40 -23.22 -11.23
N SER A 53 2.58 -23.01 -11.82
CA SER A 53 3.55 -24.09 -12.14
C SER A 53 4.87 -23.85 -11.43
N VAL A 54 5.08 -24.51 -10.29
CA VAL A 54 6.32 -24.39 -9.49
C VAL A 54 7.40 -25.32 -10.06
N ARG A 55 8.60 -24.78 -10.32
CA ARG A 55 9.75 -25.54 -10.84
C ARG A 55 10.98 -25.31 -9.97
N LEU A 56 11.19 -26.19 -8.99
CA LEU A 56 12.38 -26.19 -8.13
C LEU A 56 13.65 -26.44 -8.95
N ARG A 57 14.65 -25.55 -8.86
CA ARG A 57 16.03 -25.81 -9.24
C ARG A 57 16.87 -26.05 -7.98
N ARG A 58 17.86 -26.96 -8.06
CA ARG A 58 18.93 -27.05 -7.05
C ARG A 58 19.90 -25.88 -7.25
N SER A 59 20.50 -25.39 -6.17
CA SER A 59 21.61 -24.44 -6.20
C SER A 59 22.93 -25.14 -6.55
N GLU A 60 23.84 -24.43 -7.23
CA GLU A 60 25.14 -24.94 -7.69
C GLU A 60 26.21 -24.95 -6.58
N ALA A 61 25.81 -25.02 -5.31
CA ALA A 61 26.70 -24.93 -4.15
C ALA A 61 27.46 -26.22 -3.82
N GLN A 62 27.38 -27.26 -4.67
CA GLN A 62 27.83 -28.63 -4.35
C GLN A 62 28.96 -29.17 -5.24
N LEU A 63 29.72 -28.27 -5.90
CA LEU A 63 30.86 -28.61 -6.78
C LEU A 63 32.15 -27.83 -6.46
N ARG A 64 32.38 -27.46 -5.19
CA ARG A 64 33.61 -26.77 -4.75
C ARG A 64 34.33 -27.41 -3.55
N GLU A 65 34.01 -28.66 -3.20
CA GLU A 65 34.81 -29.47 -2.26
C GLU A 65 35.58 -30.58 -3.00
N GLN A 66 36.60 -30.19 -3.77
CA GLN A 66 37.75 -31.03 -4.16
C GLN A 66 38.79 -30.15 -4.86
N GLY A 67 39.91 -29.86 -4.18
CA GLY A 67 40.95 -28.97 -4.71
C GLY A 67 41.88 -28.38 -3.63
N GLN A 68 42.74 -29.22 -3.06
CA GLN A 68 43.99 -28.76 -2.42
C GLN A 68 44.94 -28.23 -3.51
N GLY A 69 45.90 -27.33 -3.26
CA GLY A 69 46.36 -26.71 -2.01
C GLY A 69 47.60 -25.83 -2.29
N ALA A 70 48.58 -25.87 -1.39
CA ALA A 70 49.89 -25.17 -1.39
C ALA A 70 49.91 -23.73 -0.79
N ALA A 71 50.72 -23.58 0.26
CA ALA A 71 51.23 -22.32 0.79
C ALA A 71 52.54 -21.92 0.05
N PRO A 72 53.17 -20.77 0.37
CA PRO A 72 54.20 -20.84 1.40
C PRO A 72 54.31 -19.62 2.34
N ASP A 73 55.21 -19.77 3.32
CA ASP A 73 55.53 -18.87 4.43
C ASP A 73 56.04 -17.47 4.05
N ARG A 74 55.90 -16.52 4.99
CA ARG A 74 57.08 -15.87 5.60
C ARG A 74 56.81 -15.08 6.91
N GLU A 75 57.79 -15.23 7.79
CA GLU A 75 58.25 -14.37 8.91
C GLU A 75 58.32 -12.86 8.57
N ARG A 76 58.45 -11.87 9.47
CA ARG A 76 58.66 -11.79 10.94
C ARG A 76 58.41 -10.34 11.43
N ASP A 77 58.36 -10.12 12.77
CA ASP A 77 58.67 -8.90 13.55
C ASP A 77 57.98 -7.54 13.20
N GLY A 78 57.66 -6.61 14.11
CA GLY A 78 57.66 -6.62 15.58
C GLY A 78 57.44 -5.20 16.19
N VAL A 79 57.10 -5.16 17.50
CA VAL A 79 57.41 -4.08 18.49
C VAL A 79 56.65 -2.72 18.52
N ALA A 80 56.13 -2.43 19.74
CA ALA A 80 55.86 -1.14 20.42
C ALA A 80 54.81 -0.09 19.95
N GLY A 81 53.99 0.36 20.91
CA GLY A 81 53.47 1.75 21.02
C GLY A 81 54.22 2.50 22.15
N PRO A 82 53.62 3.46 22.89
CA PRO A 82 52.36 4.19 22.66
C PRO A 82 52.45 5.74 22.88
N GLY A 83 51.39 6.47 22.51
CA GLY A 83 50.86 7.55 23.37
C GLY A 83 50.77 9.01 22.87
N ARG A 84 49.86 9.74 23.55
CA ARG A 84 49.64 11.20 23.67
C ARG A 84 48.71 11.93 22.66
N HIS A 85 47.62 12.46 23.23
CA HIS A 85 46.77 13.59 22.79
C HIS A 85 47.39 14.95 23.19
N PRO A 86 46.78 16.11 22.88
CA PRO A 86 46.19 16.59 21.62
C PRO A 86 46.96 17.89 21.17
N PRO A 87 46.49 19.16 21.11
CA PRO A 87 45.17 19.81 21.27
C PRO A 87 44.46 20.09 19.92
N ALA A 88 43.93 21.30 19.71
CA ALA A 88 43.07 21.72 18.59
C ALA A 88 43.53 23.04 17.93
N THR A 89 43.16 23.24 16.65
CA THR A 89 42.88 24.56 16.06
C THR A 89 41.99 24.46 14.81
N ASP A 90 40.91 25.23 14.82
CA ASP A 90 40.12 25.72 13.67
C ASP A 90 40.79 27.03 13.15
N PRO A 91 40.43 27.70 12.03
CA PRO A 91 39.46 27.36 10.97
C PRO A 91 39.95 27.58 9.52
N SER A 92 39.05 27.33 8.55
CA SER A 92 38.97 27.95 7.21
C SER A 92 40.10 27.74 6.18
N LEU A 93 39.75 27.19 4.99
CA LEU A 93 39.73 27.93 3.70
C LEU A 93 39.44 27.05 2.46
N LEU A 94 38.85 27.71 1.46
CA LEU A 94 38.98 27.51 0.00
C LEU A 94 38.51 26.20 -0.67
N ILE A 95 37.32 26.35 -1.27
CA ILE A 95 36.94 25.93 -2.63
C ILE A 95 38.14 25.77 -3.60
N GLN A 96 38.20 24.65 -4.33
CA GLN A 96 38.47 24.57 -5.78
C GLN A 96 37.89 23.26 -6.37
N PRO A 97 37.54 23.23 -7.67
CA PRO A 97 36.73 22.16 -8.25
C PRO A 97 37.55 21.01 -8.86
N PHE A 98 36.98 19.80 -8.89
CA PHE A 98 37.50 18.71 -9.71
C PHE A 98 36.69 18.56 -11.02
N GLN A 99 37.41 18.59 -12.14
CA GLN A 99 36.89 18.24 -13.47
C GLN A 99 37.14 16.75 -13.77
N ASP A 100 36.56 16.30 -14.88
CA ASP A 100 36.89 15.11 -15.67
C ASP A 100 36.70 13.71 -15.05
N ILE A 101 35.56 13.08 -15.43
CA ILE A 101 35.49 11.63 -15.62
C ILE A 101 34.99 11.33 -17.04
N LYS A 102 35.79 10.57 -17.79
CA LYS A 102 35.51 10.12 -19.17
C LYS A 102 34.48 8.97 -19.17
N PRO A 103 33.68 8.82 -20.25
CA PRO A 103 32.62 7.81 -20.31
C PRO A 103 33.15 6.38 -20.38
N LEU A 104 32.56 5.48 -19.60
CA LEU A 104 32.85 4.05 -19.62
C LEU A 104 31.96 3.28 -20.61
N ASN A 105 32.60 2.35 -21.31
CA ASN A 105 32.08 1.70 -22.51
C ASN A 105 31.13 0.53 -22.16
N CYS A 106 29.83 0.68 -22.41
CA CYS A 106 28.84 -0.38 -22.15
C CYS A 106 28.87 -1.48 -23.22
N ARG A 107 29.50 -2.62 -22.93
CA ARG A 107 29.33 -3.85 -23.71
C ARG A 107 28.05 -4.59 -23.32
N ARG A 108 27.41 -5.18 -24.34
CA ARG A 108 26.18 -5.98 -24.28
C ARG A 108 26.17 -7.01 -23.14
N LEU A 109 25.04 -7.11 -22.45
CA LEU A 109 24.53 -8.37 -21.91
C LEU A 109 23.08 -8.57 -22.36
N SER A 110 22.82 -9.66 -23.07
CA SER A 110 21.50 -10.27 -23.18
C SER A 110 21.04 -10.72 -21.79
N GLY A 111 19.76 -10.64 -21.40
CA GLY A 111 18.56 -10.56 -22.22
C GLY A 111 17.70 -11.80 -21.93
N LEU A 112 16.84 -11.71 -20.91
CA LEU A 112 15.87 -12.76 -20.59
C LEU A 112 14.53 -12.13 -20.17
N PHE A 113 13.64 -11.93 -21.14
CA PHE A 113 12.27 -11.47 -20.88
C PHE A 113 11.39 -12.62 -20.40
N VAL A 114 10.70 -12.45 -19.27
CA VAL A 114 9.58 -13.31 -18.88
C VAL A 114 8.32 -12.77 -19.56
N ASN A 115 7.91 -13.42 -20.65
CA ASN A 115 6.69 -13.08 -21.37
C ASN A 115 5.47 -13.71 -20.68
N TYR A 116 4.59 -12.90 -20.10
CA TYR A 116 3.28 -13.35 -19.61
C TYR A 116 2.27 -13.36 -20.76
N LYS A 117 1.98 -14.56 -21.30
CA LYS A 117 0.93 -14.72 -22.32
C LYS A 117 -0.42 -14.99 -21.66
N LEU A 118 -1.19 -13.94 -21.38
CA LEU A 118 -2.62 -14.08 -21.09
C LEU A 118 -3.32 -14.62 -22.34
N GLN A 119 -3.94 -15.79 -22.24
CA GLN A 119 -4.89 -16.27 -23.25
C GLN A 119 -6.31 -16.11 -22.70
N LEU A 120 -6.90 -14.95 -23.00
CA LEU A 120 -8.34 -14.76 -22.94
C LEU A 120 -8.94 -15.31 -24.25
N ALA A 121 -9.93 -16.20 -24.14
CA ALA A 121 -10.61 -16.78 -25.29
C ALA A 121 -12.02 -16.17 -25.40
N PRO A 122 -12.28 -15.24 -26.33
CA PRO A 122 -13.61 -14.71 -26.54
C PRO A 122 -14.46 -15.73 -27.33
N LYS A 123 -15.61 -16.13 -26.77
CA LYS A 123 -16.67 -16.77 -27.55
C LYS A 123 -17.44 -15.70 -28.32
N ILE A 124 -16.99 -15.38 -29.53
CA ILE A 124 -17.78 -14.57 -30.48
C ILE A 124 -18.45 -15.52 -31.46
N ALA A 125 -19.78 -15.50 -31.50
CA ALA A 125 -20.55 -16.21 -32.51
C ALA A 125 -20.52 -15.38 -33.81
N PHE A 126 -19.90 -15.92 -34.85
CA PHE A 126 -19.98 -15.33 -36.20
C PHE A 126 -21.27 -15.80 -36.88
N VAL A 127 -22.19 -14.87 -37.12
CA VAL A 127 -23.25 -15.05 -38.11
C VAL A 127 -22.66 -14.67 -39.46
N GLY A 128 -22.58 -15.64 -40.38
CA GLY A 128 -22.01 -15.41 -41.71
C GLY A 128 -22.93 -14.60 -42.61
N ALA A 129 -22.38 -13.59 -43.29
CA ALA A 129 -23.03 -12.88 -44.39
C ALA A 129 -22.13 -12.95 -45.64
N GLY A 130 -22.71 -13.32 -46.77
CA GLY A 130 -22.00 -13.50 -48.04
C GLY A 130 -21.59 -12.18 -48.69
N ILE A 131 -20.52 -12.21 -49.48
CA ILE A 131 -19.99 -11.05 -50.19
C ILE A 131 -20.73 -10.84 -51.51
N SER A 132 -21.15 -9.62 -51.79
CA SER A 132 -21.41 -9.12 -53.15
C SER A 132 -21.13 -7.61 -53.22
N PRO A 133 -20.49 -7.10 -54.29
CA PRO A 133 -20.10 -5.70 -54.37
C PRO A 133 -21.26 -4.83 -54.87
N GLY A 134 -21.94 -4.15 -53.95
CA GLY A 134 -22.96 -3.15 -54.25
C GLY A 134 -23.04 -2.11 -53.13
N ARG A 135 -23.20 -0.83 -53.48
CA ARG A 135 -23.35 0.26 -52.49
C ARG A 135 -24.56 0.01 -51.59
N VAL A 136 -24.34 -0.17 -50.30
CA VAL A 136 -25.39 -0.13 -49.28
C VAL A 136 -25.38 1.27 -48.66
N VAL A 137 -26.44 2.05 -48.92
CA VAL A 137 -26.70 3.30 -48.19
C VAL A 137 -27.57 2.95 -46.99
N VAL A 138 -27.02 3.01 -45.78
CA VAL A 138 -27.75 2.74 -44.54
C VAL A 138 -28.36 4.05 -44.03
N TYR A 139 -29.68 4.17 -44.13
CA TYR A 139 -30.42 5.22 -43.44
C TYR A 139 -30.70 4.79 -42.00
N SER A 140 -30.08 5.46 -41.03
CA SER A 140 -30.32 5.22 -39.61
C SER A 140 -31.47 6.10 -39.11
N THR A 141 -32.68 5.53 -39.03
CA THR A 141 -33.83 6.17 -38.37
C THR A 141 -33.89 5.74 -36.90
N ALA A 142 -32.98 6.29 -36.09
CA ALA A 142 -32.98 6.08 -34.65
C ALA A 142 -34.15 6.86 -34.00
N GLN A 143 -35.24 6.16 -33.68
CA GLN A 143 -36.24 6.68 -32.74
C GLN A 143 -35.68 6.59 -31.30
N PRO A 144 -35.86 7.63 -30.45
CA PRO A 144 -35.42 7.57 -29.07
C PRO A 144 -36.32 6.61 -28.28
N ILE A 145 -35.80 5.42 -27.99
CA ILE A 145 -36.43 4.49 -27.05
C ILE A 145 -36.19 5.04 -25.65
N CYS A 146 -37.20 5.70 -25.08
CA CYS A 146 -37.23 6.06 -23.67
C CYS A 146 -37.30 4.78 -22.82
N LEU A 147 -36.14 4.25 -22.43
CA LEU A 147 -36.05 3.17 -21.46
C LEU A 147 -36.65 3.61 -20.12
N PRO A 148 -37.40 2.74 -19.42
CA PRO A 148 -37.99 3.09 -18.14
C PRO A 148 -36.89 3.42 -17.13
N ILE A 149 -37.01 4.57 -16.46
CA ILE A 149 -36.12 4.96 -15.37
C ILE A 149 -36.27 3.92 -14.25
N ASN A 150 -35.20 3.18 -13.98
CA ASN A 150 -35.21 2.08 -13.01
C ASN A 150 -35.66 2.55 -11.63
N LYS A 151 -36.77 1.97 -11.13
CA LYS A 151 -37.31 2.26 -9.79
C LYS A 151 -36.31 1.96 -8.66
N ASP A 152 -35.37 1.04 -8.89
CA ASP A 152 -34.29 0.73 -7.94
C ASP A 152 -33.42 1.94 -7.58
N LYS A 153 -33.38 2.98 -8.45
CA LYS A 153 -32.58 4.18 -8.21
C LYS A 153 -33.11 5.06 -7.06
N MET A 154 -34.38 4.92 -6.67
CA MET A 154 -34.98 5.69 -5.56
C MET A 154 -34.92 4.98 -4.20
N ALA A 155 -34.57 3.68 -4.14
CA ALA A 155 -34.36 3.00 -2.86
C ALA A 155 -33.06 3.44 -2.16
N ALA A 156 -32.03 3.81 -2.94
CA ALA A 156 -30.70 4.15 -2.45
C ALA A 156 -30.56 5.56 -1.83
N GLU A 157 -31.65 6.34 -1.76
CA GLU A 157 -31.64 7.73 -1.29
C GLU A 157 -31.61 7.86 0.25
N ASN A 158 -31.90 6.76 0.96
CA ASN A 158 -31.87 6.68 2.43
C ASN A 158 -30.83 5.68 2.97
N ASP A 159 -29.92 5.17 2.12
CA ASP A 159 -28.82 4.32 2.59
C ASP A 159 -27.87 5.10 3.50
N VAL A 160 -27.71 4.62 4.74
CA VAL A 160 -26.65 5.10 5.64
C VAL A 160 -25.39 4.31 5.34
N TYR A 161 -24.39 4.99 4.79
CA TYR A 161 -23.08 4.40 4.51
C TYR A 161 -22.21 4.46 5.77
N VAL A 162 -21.43 3.43 6.04
CA VAL A 162 -20.50 3.39 7.18
C VAL A 162 -19.06 3.28 6.65
N LEU A 163 -18.25 4.30 6.91
CA LEU A 163 -16.82 4.31 6.62
C LEU A 163 -16.04 3.81 7.83
N HIS A 164 -15.53 2.58 7.73
CA HIS A 164 -14.62 1.99 8.69
C HIS A 164 -13.21 2.51 8.40
N TYR A 165 -12.59 3.20 9.35
CA TYR A 165 -11.37 3.98 9.09
C TYR A 165 -10.41 3.97 10.29
N PHE A 166 -9.18 4.43 10.05
CA PHE A 166 -8.24 4.77 11.11
C PHE A 166 -7.67 6.18 10.83
N PRO A 167 -7.71 7.14 11.79
CA PRO A 167 -7.35 8.54 11.53
C PRO A 167 -5.98 8.74 10.88
N PHE A 168 -5.01 7.89 11.23
CA PHE A 168 -3.62 7.97 10.76
C PHE A 168 -3.28 6.95 9.66
N SER A 169 -4.28 6.30 9.05
CA SER A 169 -4.09 5.56 7.81
C SER A 169 -4.12 6.55 6.64
N LEU A 170 -3.05 6.59 5.83
CA LEU A 170 -2.95 7.47 4.67
C LEU A 170 -4.18 7.34 3.75
N TYR A 171 -4.57 6.11 3.43
CA TYR A 171 -5.73 5.84 2.57
C TYR A 171 -7.06 6.23 3.23
N SER A 172 -7.15 6.21 4.57
CA SER A 172 -8.34 6.72 5.29
C SER A 172 -8.38 8.24 5.29
N LEU A 173 -7.23 8.90 5.39
CA LEU A 173 -7.10 10.35 5.31
C LEU A 173 -7.51 10.86 3.91
N MET A 174 -7.06 10.20 2.84
CA MET A 174 -7.47 10.48 1.45
C MET A 174 -8.99 10.48 1.29
N VAL A 175 -9.66 9.40 1.70
CA VAL A 175 -11.12 9.26 1.58
C VAL A 175 -11.87 10.27 2.47
N ARG A 176 -11.43 10.46 3.72
CA ARG A 176 -12.08 11.44 4.63
C ARG A 176 -11.95 12.87 4.10
N PHE A 177 -10.81 13.23 3.52
CA PHE A 177 -10.65 14.56 2.92
C PHE A 177 -11.48 14.71 1.65
N GLY A 178 -11.59 13.67 0.82
CA GLY A 178 -12.53 13.65 -0.31
C GLY A 178 -13.99 13.89 0.11
N LEU A 179 -14.44 13.27 1.21
CA LEU A 179 -15.79 13.48 1.77
C LEU A 179 -16.01 14.92 2.26
N VAL A 180 -15.02 15.53 2.94
CA VAL A 180 -15.11 16.93 3.38
C VAL A 180 -15.18 17.88 2.18
N LEU A 181 -14.29 17.71 1.20
CA LEU A 181 -14.27 18.52 -0.02
C LEU A 181 -15.56 18.38 -0.83
N GLY A 182 -16.08 17.16 -0.99
CA GLY A 182 -17.36 16.90 -1.68
C GLY A 182 -18.53 17.61 -1.01
N ARG A 183 -18.66 17.51 0.32
CA ARG A 183 -19.72 18.20 1.07
C ARG A 183 -19.58 19.72 1.07
N ARG A 184 -18.36 20.26 0.98
CA ARG A 184 -18.10 21.71 0.86
C ARG A 184 -18.41 22.24 -0.55
N LEU A 185 -18.20 21.43 -1.60
CA LEU A 185 -18.61 21.74 -2.98
C LEU A 185 -20.14 21.75 -3.15
N ASN A 186 -20.80 20.70 -2.65
CA ASN A 186 -22.24 20.54 -2.72
C ASN A 186 -22.73 19.68 -1.54
N SER A 187 -23.44 20.29 -0.60
CA SER A 187 -23.99 19.59 0.58
C SER A 187 -25.29 18.84 0.28
N GLU A 188 -25.98 19.14 -0.83
CA GLU A 188 -27.23 18.48 -1.23
C GLU A 188 -26.97 17.11 -1.86
N THR A 189 -25.85 16.94 -2.59
CA THR A 189 -25.42 15.67 -3.18
C THR A 189 -24.51 14.85 -2.26
N ALA A 190 -24.11 15.40 -1.12
CA ALA A 190 -23.19 14.75 -0.18
C ALA A 190 -23.80 13.46 0.42
N PRO A 191 -23.16 12.29 0.25
CA PRO A 191 -23.69 11.06 0.82
C PRO A 191 -23.62 11.09 2.36
N LYS A 192 -24.65 10.56 3.01
CA LYS A 192 -24.68 10.38 4.47
C LYS A 192 -23.73 9.24 4.86
N VAL A 193 -22.55 9.60 5.35
CA VAL A 193 -21.51 8.65 5.77
C VAL A 193 -21.31 8.74 7.29
N GLU A 194 -21.70 7.69 8.00
CA GLU A 194 -21.28 7.45 9.39
C GLU A 194 -19.81 7.05 9.45
N ILE A 195 -19.11 7.52 10.48
CA ILE A 195 -17.68 7.32 10.67
C ILE A 195 -17.46 6.30 11.79
N ARG A 196 -16.79 5.18 11.47
CA ARG A 196 -16.54 4.09 12.44
C ARG A 196 -15.04 3.85 12.60
N LEU A 197 -14.51 4.17 13.78
CA LEU A 197 -13.13 3.89 14.13
C LEU A 197 -12.84 2.38 14.12
N VAL A 198 -11.70 2.01 13.54
CA VAL A 198 -11.05 0.69 13.64
C VAL A 198 -9.67 0.94 14.22
N ASN A 199 -9.48 0.66 15.51
CA ASN A 199 -8.24 0.96 16.21
C ASN A 199 -7.16 -0.07 15.86
N LEU A 200 -6.27 0.30 14.93
CA LEU A 200 -5.17 -0.57 14.48
C LEU A 200 -4.17 -0.89 15.59
N HIS A 201 -4.01 -0.03 16.59
CA HIS A 201 -3.14 -0.31 17.76
C HIS A 201 -3.74 -1.35 18.71
N ARG A 202 -5.05 -1.58 18.64
CA ARG A 202 -5.76 -2.62 19.40
C ARG A 202 -6.08 -3.86 18.54
N GLU A 203 -5.47 -3.95 17.35
CA GLU A 203 -5.63 -5.06 16.42
C GLU A 203 -7.10 -5.28 15.98
N GLU A 204 -7.96 -4.26 16.03
CA GLU A 204 -9.39 -4.39 15.72
C GLU A 204 -9.62 -4.81 14.25
N ASN A 205 -8.68 -4.47 13.35
CA ASN A 205 -8.64 -4.94 11.97
C ASN A 205 -8.24 -6.42 11.79
N TYR A 206 -7.91 -7.13 12.87
CA TYR A 206 -7.72 -8.59 12.93
C TYR A 206 -8.90 -9.30 13.61
N SER A 207 -9.93 -8.57 14.10
CA SER A 207 -11.10 -9.19 14.74
C SER A 207 -11.93 -10.04 13.77
N GLU A 208 -12.61 -11.07 14.27
CA GLU A 208 -13.45 -11.94 13.44
C GLU A 208 -14.52 -11.13 12.70
N LEU A 209 -15.22 -10.22 13.38
CA LEU A 209 -16.25 -9.39 12.76
C LEU A 209 -15.70 -8.56 11.60
N TYR A 210 -14.55 -7.89 11.80
CA TYR A 210 -13.95 -7.06 10.76
C TYR A 210 -13.51 -7.86 9.54
N LEU A 211 -12.76 -8.96 9.76
CA LEU A 211 -12.25 -9.79 8.67
C LEU A 211 -13.34 -10.54 7.91
N THR A 212 -14.46 -10.86 8.56
CA THR A 212 -15.50 -11.71 7.95
C THR A 212 -16.69 -10.93 7.40
N SER A 213 -16.86 -9.66 7.78
CA SER A 213 -18.06 -8.87 7.46
C SER A 213 -17.76 -7.45 6.95
N VAL A 214 -16.54 -6.95 7.07
CA VAL A 214 -16.15 -5.59 6.61
C VAL A 214 -15.06 -5.65 5.54
N ASN A 215 -13.89 -6.20 5.86
CA ASN A 215 -12.76 -6.28 4.94
C ASN A 215 -11.87 -7.48 5.26
N SER A 216 -11.92 -8.53 4.42
CA SER A 216 -11.16 -9.77 4.58
C SER A 216 -9.64 -9.61 4.45
N ARG A 217 -9.16 -8.49 3.89
CA ARG A 217 -7.75 -8.10 3.87
C ARG A 217 -7.30 -7.49 5.21
N GLY A 218 -8.25 -7.12 6.09
CA GLY A 218 -8.01 -6.42 7.34
C GLY A 218 -7.27 -5.10 7.14
N ARG A 219 -7.64 -4.34 6.09
CA ARG A 219 -7.14 -3.00 5.78
C ARG A 219 -8.22 -1.95 6.07
N VAL A 220 -7.81 -0.68 6.18
CA VAL A 220 -8.67 0.50 6.26
C VAL A 220 -8.20 1.54 5.23
N PRO A 221 -9.11 2.30 4.60
CA PRO A 221 -10.55 2.36 4.87
C PRO A 221 -11.32 1.17 4.29
N ALA A 222 -12.59 1.04 4.70
CA ALA A 222 -13.59 0.21 4.03
C ALA A 222 -14.97 0.87 4.15
N LEU A 223 -15.76 0.91 3.08
CA LEU A 223 -17.13 1.44 3.08
C LEU A 223 -18.14 0.28 3.02
N THR A 224 -19.11 0.28 3.93
CA THR A 224 -20.19 -0.72 3.99
C THR A 224 -21.55 -0.04 4.05
N ALA A 225 -22.55 -0.55 3.32
CA ALA A 225 -23.95 -0.15 3.43
C ALA A 225 -24.85 -1.30 2.92
N PRO A 226 -26.14 -1.35 3.31
CA PRO A 226 -27.09 -2.33 2.77
C PRO A 226 -27.25 -2.25 1.24
N GLY A 227 -27.28 -1.04 0.66
CA GLY A 227 -27.34 -0.84 -0.78
C GLY A 227 -26.04 -1.08 -1.57
N LEU A 228 -24.93 -1.47 -0.92
CA LEU A 228 -23.72 -1.90 -1.62
C LEU A 228 -23.74 -3.41 -1.83
N ALA A 229 -23.60 -3.86 -3.08
CA ALA A 229 -23.55 -5.29 -3.42
C ALA A 229 -22.40 -6.05 -2.71
N SER A 230 -21.32 -5.34 -2.37
CA SER A 230 -20.24 -5.80 -1.49
C SER A 230 -19.54 -4.59 -0.86
N PRO A 231 -18.88 -4.73 0.30
CA PRO A 231 -18.03 -3.68 0.87
C PRO A 231 -16.99 -3.16 -0.13
N LEU A 232 -16.84 -1.83 -0.24
CA LEU A 232 -15.74 -1.22 -0.98
C LEU A 232 -14.52 -1.19 -0.07
N THR A 233 -13.50 -1.99 -0.38
CA THR A 233 -12.37 -2.28 0.53
C THR A 233 -11.05 -1.61 0.15
N ASP A 234 -11.08 -0.72 -0.85
CA ASP A 234 -9.97 0.08 -1.33
C ASP A 234 -10.35 1.56 -1.40
N SER A 235 -9.44 2.44 -1.00
CA SER A 235 -9.62 3.89 -1.10
C SER A 235 -9.87 4.40 -2.52
N TYR A 236 -9.31 3.76 -3.55
CA TYR A 236 -9.55 4.16 -4.94
C TYR A 236 -11.00 3.87 -5.37
N ASP A 237 -11.51 2.68 -5.01
CA ASP A 237 -12.88 2.28 -5.32
C ASP A 237 -13.90 3.11 -4.54
N ILE A 238 -13.64 3.40 -3.26
CA ILE A 238 -14.47 4.31 -2.45
C ILE A 238 -14.48 5.72 -3.07
N SER A 239 -13.37 6.18 -3.64
CA SER A 239 -13.27 7.51 -4.24
C SER A 239 -13.98 7.58 -5.60
N LYS A 240 -13.97 6.50 -6.38
CA LYS A 240 -14.82 6.36 -7.57
C LYS A 240 -16.30 6.44 -7.22
N TRP A 241 -16.73 5.66 -6.23
CA TRP A 241 -18.10 5.71 -5.70
C TRP A 241 -18.48 7.12 -5.20
N LEU A 242 -17.56 7.83 -4.53
CA LEU A 242 -17.81 9.19 -4.08
C LEU A 242 -18.00 10.15 -5.26
N CYS A 243 -17.17 10.05 -6.30
CA CYS A 243 -17.32 10.83 -7.54
C CYS A 243 -18.57 10.48 -8.36
N GLU A 244 -19.12 9.27 -8.22
CA GLU A 244 -20.43 8.91 -8.81
C GLU A 244 -21.60 9.57 -8.06
N LYS A 245 -21.46 9.79 -6.74
CA LYS A 245 -22.44 10.51 -5.91
C LYS A 245 -22.29 12.03 -6.03
N GLN A 246 -21.07 12.52 -6.19
CA GLN A 246 -20.72 13.95 -6.28
C GLN A 246 -19.82 14.22 -7.51
N PRO A 247 -20.40 14.32 -8.71
CA PRO A 247 -19.66 14.54 -9.95
C PRO A 247 -18.81 15.81 -9.96
N GLU A 248 -19.11 16.78 -9.08
CA GLU A 248 -18.37 18.03 -8.91
C GLU A 248 -16.91 17.81 -8.48
N LEU A 249 -16.61 16.69 -7.82
CA LEU A 249 -15.24 16.28 -7.48
C LEU A 249 -14.40 15.83 -8.69
N ILE A 250 -15.03 15.63 -9.85
CA ILE A 250 -14.37 15.29 -11.11
C ILE A 250 -15.01 16.06 -12.29
N PRO A 251 -14.75 17.39 -12.40
CA PRO A 251 -15.29 18.22 -13.46
C PRO A 251 -14.95 17.68 -14.86
N ASP A 252 -15.93 17.70 -15.78
CA ASP A 252 -15.78 17.05 -17.09
C ASP A 252 -14.57 17.55 -17.89
N CYS A 253 -14.25 18.84 -17.81
CA CYS A 253 -13.09 19.45 -18.46
C CYS A 253 -11.72 18.96 -17.95
N HIS A 254 -11.67 18.27 -16.80
CA HIS A 254 -10.45 17.72 -16.19
C HIS A 254 -10.55 16.21 -15.93
N ARG A 255 -11.66 15.56 -16.32
CA ARG A 255 -11.99 14.16 -16.00
C ARG A 255 -10.88 13.18 -16.38
N GLU A 256 -10.36 13.28 -17.60
CA GLU A 256 -9.31 12.39 -18.10
C GLU A 256 -7.99 12.58 -17.33
N MET A 257 -7.56 13.84 -17.14
CA MET A 257 -6.34 14.17 -16.38
C MET A 257 -6.43 13.73 -14.91
N ILE A 258 -7.58 13.91 -14.26
CA ILE A 258 -7.83 13.43 -12.89
C ILE A 258 -7.74 11.90 -12.84
N GLN A 259 -8.31 11.20 -13.82
CA GLN A 259 -8.24 9.73 -13.88
C GLN A 259 -6.81 9.23 -14.07
N GLU A 260 -6.06 9.80 -15.02
CA GLU A 260 -4.65 9.45 -15.28
C GLU A 260 -3.77 9.70 -14.05
N MET A 261 -3.89 10.88 -13.41
CA MET A 261 -3.11 11.21 -12.22
C MET A 261 -3.45 10.31 -11.02
N MET A 262 -4.72 9.94 -10.86
CA MET A 262 -5.13 8.98 -9.83
C MET A 262 -4.59 7.57 -10.12
N GLU A 263 -4.63 7.10 -11.37
CA GLU A 263 -4.02 5.82 -11.75
C GLU A 263 -2.50 5.81 -11.49
N LYS A 264 -1.81 6.92 -11.76
CA LYS A 264 -0.38 7.07 -11.44
C LYS A 264 -0.12 7.04 -9.93
N LEU A 265 -0.93 7.73 -9.12
CA LEU A 265 -0.83 7.69 -7.65
C LEU A 265 -1.02 6.27 -7.09
N TYR A 266 -1.96 5.49 -7.65
CA TYR A 266 -2.21 4.10 -7.23
C TYR A 266 -1.29 3.06 -7.92
N SER A 267 -0.43 3.46 -8.87
CA SER A 267 0.55 2.58 -9.53
C SER A 267 1.75 2.18 -8.65
N PHE A 268 1.90 2.82 -7.49
CA PHE A 268 2.93 2.55 -6.50
C PHE A 268 2.36 2.46 -5.09
N HIS A 269 2.98 1.65 -4.23
CA HIS A 269 2.48 1.45 -2.87
C HIS A 269 3.11 2.47 -1.92
N ALA A 270 2.41 3.58 -1.65
CA ALA A 270 2.91 4.72 -0.88
C ALA A 270 3.56 4.34 0.48
N MET A 271 3.12 3.25 1.11
CA MET A 271 3.72 2.74 2.35
C MET A 271 5.23 2.45 2.26
N THR A 272 5.74 2.07 1.07
CA THR A 272 7.18 1.86 0.82
C THR A 272 7.99 3.14 1.02
N LEU A 273 7.38 4.31 0.78
CA LEU A 273 8.02 5.62 0.94
C LEU A 273 8.02 6.07 2.41
N THR A 274 7.02 5.65 3.19
CA THR A 274 6.67 6.23 4.50
C THR A 274 7.08 5.37 5.69
N ILE A 275 7.53 4.14 5.45
CA ILE A 275 8.02 3.22 6.49
C ILE A 275 9.45 3.59 6.90
N GLY A 276 9.76 3.45 8.19
CA GLY A 276 11.04 3.84 8.78
C GLY A 276 12.22 2.91 8.39
N PRO A 277 13.48 3.35 8.52
CA PRO A 277 14.64 2.54 8.15
C PRO A 277 14.71 1.16 8.85
N ASP A 278 14.33 1.10 10.13
CA ASP A 278 14.34 -0.15 10.92
C ASP A 278 13.28 -1.15 10.42
N GLU A 279 12.07 -0.68 10.14
CA GLU A 279 11.00 -1.49 9.55
C GLU A 279 11.36 -1.98 8.14
N ARG A 280 12.05 -1.16 7.32
CA ARG A 280 12.57 -1.61 6.00
C ARG A 280 13.60 -2.73 6.15
N LYS A 281 14.43 -2.68 7.19
CA LYS A 281 15.48 -3.67 7.47
C LYS A 281 14.93 -4.99 8.01
N HIS A 282 13.90 -4.94 8.84
CA HIS A 282 13.33 -6.11 9.50
C HIS A 282 12.08 -6.67 8.80
N GLY A 283 11.49 -5.91 7.87
CA GLY A 283 10.20 -6.21 7.26
C GLY A 283 9.03 -5.89 8.19
N ILE A 284 7.82 -5.96 7.64
CA ILE A 284 6.59 -5.90 8.45
C ILE A 284 6.34 -7.30 9.01
N LEU A 285 6.01 -7.36 10.31
CA LEU A 285 5.67 -8.58 11.01
C LEU A 285 4.29 -9.10 10.59
N ASN A 286 4.22 -10.37 10.18
CA ASN A 286 2.94 -11.03 9.87
C ASN A 286 2.15 -11.34 11.14
N ARG A 287 1.53 -10.32 11.73
CA ARG A 287 0.76 -10.44 12.98
C ARG A 287 -0.42 -11.40 12.89
N ALA A 288 -0.96 -11.64 11.69
CA ALA A 288 -1.99 -12.65 11.48
C ALA A 288 -1.46 -14.08 11.74
N ALA A 289 -0.21 -14.37 11.36
CA ALA A 289 0.42 -15.65 11.65
C ALA A 289 0.61 -15.86 13.16
N GLU A 290 1.01 -14.83 13.91
CA GLU A 290 1.16 -14.92 15.37
C GLU A 290 -0.19 -15.15 16.08
N LEU A 291 -1.26 -14.54 15.58
CA LEU A 291 -2.60 -14.74 16.13
C LEU A 291 -3.13 -16.17 15.88
N LEU A 292 -2.70 -16.85 14.82
CA LEU A 292 -3.14 -18.23 14.51
C LEU A 292 -2.66 -19.28 15.53
N GLU A 293 -1.60 -19.00 16.29
CA GLU A 293 -1.12 -19.85 17.39
C GLU A 293 -2.10 -19.92 18.59
N ARG A 294 -3.09 -19.02 18.63
CA ARG A 294 -4.16 -19.05 19.62
C ARG A 294 -5.07 -20.25 19.44
N LYS A 295 -5.41 -20.89 20.55
CA LYS A 295 -6.28 -22.08 20.61
C LYS A 295 -7.77 -21.76 20.79
N ASP A 296 -8.09 -20.52 21.15
CA ASP A 296 -9.44 -20.02 21.44
C ASP A 296 -10.14 -19.36 20.24
N LEU A 297 -9.51 -19.38 19.06
CA LEU A 297 -10.11 -18.88 17.82
C LEU A 297 -11.28 -19.77 17.35
N THR A 298 -12.36 -19.14 16.89
CA THR A 298 -13.38 -19.85 16.10
C THR A 298 -12.79 -20.31 14.77
N GLU A 299 -13.35 -21.36 14.17
CA GLU A 299 -12.91 -21.85 12.86
C GLU A 299 -13.05 -20.78 11.76
N ARG A 300 -14.12 -19.97 11.83
CA ARG A 300 -14.34 -18.84 10.93
C ARG A 300 -13.28 -17.76 11.09
N HIS A 301 -12.88 -17.43 12.33
CA HIS A 301 -11.81 -16.47 12.61
C HIS A 301 -10.44 -16.99 12.17
N ARG A 302 -10.13 -18.26 12.45
CA ARG A 302 -8.89 -18.94 12.02
C ARG A 302 -8.72 -18.83 10.50
N ARG A 303 -9.72 -19.24 9.72
CA ARG A 303 -9.69 -19.16 8.26
C ARG A 303 -9.54 -17.73 7.74
N ALA A 304 -10.15 -16.75 8.41
CA ALA A 304 -10.02 -15.34 8.04
C ALA A 304 -8.60 -14.80 8.31
N LEU A 305 -7.97 -15.22 9.42
CA LEU A 305 -6.58 -14.91 9.74
C LEU A 305 -5.60 -15.59 8.78
N GLU A 306 -5.83 -16.84 8.37
CA GLU A 306 -5.04 -17.53 7.34
C GLU A 306 -5.05 -16.77 6.01
N MET A 307 -6.23 -16.34 5.55
CA MET A 307 -6.35 -15.53 4.33
C MET A 307 -5.59 -14.20 4.45
N LYS A 308 -5.69 -13.51 5.60
CA LYS A 308 -4.94 -12.28 5.86
C LYS A 308 -3.43 -12.52 5.95
N SER A 309 -2.99 -13.65 6.49
CA SER A 309 -1.57 -14.03 6.59
C SER A 309 -0.96 -14.29 5.21
N VAL A 310 -1.63 -15.07 4.35
CA VAL A 310 -1.20 -15.26 2.95
C VAL A 310 -1.15 -13.94 2.19
N PHE A 311 -2.15 -13.08 2.41
CA PHE A 311 -2.20 -11.75 1.79
C PHE A 311 -1.11 -10.80 2.28
N HIS A 312 -0.72 -10.86 3.56
CA HIS A 312 0.45 -10.14 4.09
C HIS A 312 1.72 -10.54 3.32
N ASP A 313 1.99 -11.83 3.21
CA ASP A 313 3.22 -12.37 2.61
C ASP A 313 3.32 -12.06 1.12
N LEU A 314 2.18 -12.09 0.40
CA LEU A 314 2.13 -11.72 -1.02
C LEU A 314 2.45 -10.24 -1.28
N PHE A 315 2.14 -9.35 -0.34
CA PHE A 315 2.32 -7.91 -0.52
C PHE A 315 3.62 -7.37 0.09
N HIS A 316 4.07 -7.89 1.23
CA HIS A 316 5.17 -7.27 1.98
C HIS A 316 6.55 -7.92 1.76
N ASN A 317 6.62 -9.19 1.33
CA ASN A 317 7.89 -9.91 1.19
C ASN A 317 8.84 -9.32 0.12
N SER A 318 8.31 -8.67 -0.93
CA SER A 318 9.10 -8.02 -1.98
C SER A 318 9.19 -6.50 -1.86
N MET A 319 8.29 -5.88 -1.08
CA MET A 319 8.04 -4.43 -1.02
C MET A 319 9.27 -3.62 -0.59
N PHE A 320 10.08 -4.16 0.32
CA PHE A 320 11.25 -3.49 0.90
C PHE A 320 12.58 -3.92 0.26
N THR A 321 12.53 -4.63 -0.86
CA THR A 321 13.75 -4.88 -1.65
C THR A 321 14.27 -3.55 -2.24
N PRO A 322 15.61 -3.34 -2.36
CA PRO A 322 16.16 -2.11 -2.91
C PRO A 322 15.62 -1.75 -4.30
N ALA A 323 15.37 -2.76 -5.15
CA ALA A 323 14.76 -2.57 -6.46
C ALA A 323 13.29 -2.11 -6.38
N SER A 324 12.49 -2.66 -5.46
CA SER A 324 11.10 -2.23 -5.24
C SER A 324 11.02 -0.82 -4.64
N ILE A 325 11.97 -0.44 -3.77
CA ILE A 325 12.06 0.93 -3.24
C ILE A 325 12.40 1.90 -4.38
N ALA A 326 13.40 1.59 -5.21
CA ALA A 326 13.80 2.44 -6.33
C ALA A 326 12.69 2.60 -7.40
N ASP A 327 11.94 1.54 -7.73
CA ASP A 327 10.78 1.61 -8.61
C ASP A 327 9.67 2.52 -8.05
N VAL A 328 9.34 2.37 -6.77
CA VAL A 328 8.31 3.18 -6.10
C VAL A 328 8.74 4.65 -5.97
N GLU A 329 10.02 4.93 -5.69
CA GLU A 329 10.55 6.29 -5.68
C GLU A 329 10.59 6.93 -7.07
N ALA A 330 10.93 6.19 -8.12
CA ALA A 330 10.88 6.66 -9.50
C ALA A 330 9.44 7.02 -9.92
N LYS A 331 8.45 6.16 -9.62
CA LYS A 331 7.03 6.43 -9.88
C LYS A 331 6.50 7.63 -9.10
N ALA A 332 6.86 7.75 -7.83
CA ALA A 332 6.48 8.89 -6.99
C ALA A 332 7.06 10.20 -7.54
N ARG A 333 8.33 10.22 -7.98
CA ARG A 333 8.94 11.38 -8.65
C ARG A 333 8.23 11.74 -9.96
N GLY A 334 7.85 10.74 -10.77
CA GLY A 334 7.05 10.97 -11.99
C GLY A 334 5.71 11.62 -11.71
N PHE A 335 4.93 11.06 -10.76
CA PHE A 335 3.67 11.66 -10.31
C PHE A 335 3.84 13.10 -9.81
N VAL A 336 4.88 13.36 -9.00
CA VAL A 336 5.18 14.71 -8.49
C VAL A 336 5.55 15.67 -9.62
N GLN A 337 6.32 15.27 -10.62
CA GLN A 337 6.71 16.12 -11.76
C GLN A 337 5.52 16.52 -12.64
N GLU A 338 4.56 15.62 -12.83
CA GLU A 338 3.33 15.91 -13.56
C GLU A 338 2.41 16.82 -12.75
N LEU A 339 2.25 16.56 -11.45
CA LEU A 339 1.50 17.43 -10.54
C LEU A 339 2.11 18.84 -10.49
N ASP A 340 3.44 18.94 -10.42
CA ASP A 340 4.20 20.19 -10.48
C ASP A 340 3.90 20.98 -11.76
N THR A 341 3.79 20.29 -12.90
CA THR A 341 3.45 20.87 -14.21
C THR A 341 2.02 21.42 -14.23
N ILE A 342 1.04 20.68 -13.69
CA ILE A 342 -0.36 21.13 -13.59
C ILE A 342 -0.45 22.37 -12.67
N LEU A 343 0.26 22.36 -11.54
CA LEU A 343 0.27 23.48 -10.59
C LEU A 343 0.86 24.78 -11.16
N GLU A 344 1.80 24.74 -12.12
CA GLU A 344 2.26 25.97 -12.80
C GLU A 344 1.19 26.51 -13.76
N GLN A 345 0.41 25.64 -14.42
CA GLN A 345 -0.69 26.07 -15.30
C GLN A 345 -1.81 26.79 -14.51
N HIS A 346 -2.01 26.39 -13.24
CA HIS A 346 -3.00 26.97 -12.33
C HIS A 346 -2.36 27.84 -11.23
N ARG A 347 -1.22 28.48 -11.52
CA ARG A 347 -0.44 29.25 -10.53
C ARG A 347 -1.26 30.34 -9.83
N GLY A 348 -1.09 30.45 -8.51
CA GLY A 348 -1.80 31.41 -7.66
C GLY A 348 -3.20 30.96 -7.23
N LYS A 349 -3.57 29.70 -7.52
CA LYS A 349 -4.79 29.05 -7.06
C LYS A 349 -4.49 28.09 -5.90
N LEU A 350 -5.50 27.80 -5.08
CA LEU A 350 -5.37 26.91 -3.93
C LEU A 350 -5.43 25.42 -4.35
N TRP A 351 -6.28 25.09 -5.32
CA TRP A 351 -6.53 23.73 -5.78
C TRP A 351 -5.86 23.46 -7.13
N ILE A 352 -5.56 22.18 -7.40
CA ILE A 352 -4.77 21.73 -8.55
C ILE A 352 -5.29 22.27 -9.89
N PHE A 353 -6.62 22.33 -10.05
CA PHE A 353 -7.28 22.80 -11.27
C PHE A 353 -7.96 24.19 -11.12
N GLY A 354 -7.68 24.91 -10.03
CA GLY A 354 -8.12 26.31 -9.86
C GLY A 354 -8.87 26.61 -8.56
N ASP A 355 -10.05 27.21 -8.68
CA ASP A 355 -10.80 27.76 -7.54
C ASP A 355 -11.67 26.72 -6.81
N LYS A 356 -11.78 25.49 -7.33
CA LYS A 356 -12.57 24.41 -6.74
C LYS A 356 -11.73 23.16 -6.50
N PRO A 357 -11.87 22.48 -5.34
CA PRO A 357 -11.21 21.21 -5.09
C PRO A 357 -11.74 20.09 -5.99
N THR A 358 -10.93 19.06 -6.17
CA THR A 358 -11.27 17.80 -6.86
C THR A 358 -10.89 16.60 -5.99
N ILE A 359 -11.27 15.39 -6.42
CA ILE A 359 -10.80 14.16 -5.77
C ILE A 359 -9.27 13.99 -5.85
N LEU A 360 -8.61 14.59 -6.85
CA LEU A 360 -7.14 14.53 -6.95
C LEU A 360 -6.48 15.34 -5.82
N ASP A 361 -7.03 16.52 -5.48
CA ASP A 361 -6.55 17.34 -4.36
C ASP A 361 -6.59 16.55 -3.05
N ALA A 362 -7.68 15.81 -2.80
CA ALA A 362 -7.83 14.99 -1.61
C ALA A 362 -6.71 13.94 -1.47
N HIS A 363 -6.36 13.25 -2.57
CA HIS A 363 -5.38 12.18 -2.56
C HIS A 363 -3.94 12.68 -2.61
N ALA A 364 -3.66 13.67 -3.46
CA ALA A 364 -2.35 14.28 -3.59
C ALA A 364 -1.93 14.94 -2.27
N THR A 365 -2.77 15.78 -1.67
CA THR A 365 -2.46 16.50 -0.44
C THR A 365 -2.21 15.55 0.73
N ALA A 366 -3.02 14.49 0.89
CA ALA A 366 -2.79 13.49 1.93
C ALA A 366 -1.46 12.74 1.77
N LEU A 367 -1.06 12.41 0.53
CA LEU A 367 0.25 11.82 0.23
C LEU A 367 1.40 12.80 0.52
N ILE A 368 1.28 14.05 0.08
CA ILE A 368 2.30 15.09 0.28
C ILE A 368 2.51 15.38 1.77
N ALA A 369 1.41 15.58 2.52
CA ALA A 369 1.43 15.74 3.98
C ALA A 369 2.18 14.60 4.67
N ARG A 370 1.86 13.34 4.31
CA ARG A 370 2.54 12.18 4.85
C ARG A 370 4.03 12.15 4.50
N LEU A 371 4.42 12.50 3.27
CA LEU A 371 5.82 12.57 2.86
C LEU A 371 6.58 13.68 3.61
N MET A 372 5.94 14.81 3.91
CA MET A 372 6.52 15.86 4.73
C MET A 372 6.70 15.41 6.19
N ASP A 373 5.70 14.74 6.79
CA ASP A 373 5.77 14.22 8.16
C ASP A 373 6.86 13.15 8.35
N VAL A 374 7.14 12.31 7.34
CA VAL A 374 8.23 11.30 7.39
C VAL A 374 9.58 11.83 6.92
N SER A 375 9.74 13.16 6.78
CA SER A 375 10.97 13.81 6.29
C SER A 375 11.45 13.30 4.91
N ARG A 376 10.50 13.06 3.99
CA ARG A 376 10.72 12.64 2.60
C ARG A 376 10.41 13.76 1.59
N GLN A 377 10.71 15.02 1.97
CA GLN A 377 10.60 16.18 1.07
C GLN A 377 11.56 16.07 -0.14
N ASP A 378 12.56 15.20 -0.09
CA ASP A 378 13.46 14.90 -1.23
C ASP A 378 12.73 14.34 -2.46
N LEU A 379 11.50 13.85 -2.29
CA LEU A 379 10.62 13.36 -3.36
C LEU A 379 9.73 14.47 -3.96
N LEU A 380 9.68 15.65 -3.34
CA LEU A 380 8.75 16.73 -3.65
C LEU A 380 9.47 17.93 -4.30
N THR A 381 8.83 18.58 -5.28
CA THR A 381 9.28 19.91 -5.73
C THR A 381 8.90 20.99 -4.70
N GLU A 382 9.50 22.17 -4.81
CA GLU A 382 9.17 23.31 -3.95
C GLU A 382 7.71 23.77 -4.15
N ARG A 383 7.25 23.90 -5.41
CA ARG A 383 5.87 24.27 -5.75
C ARG A 383 4.83 23.29 -5.18
N VAL A 384 5.09 21.98 -5.24
CA VAL A 384 4.22 20.95 -4.65
C VAL A 384 4.17 21.05 -3.12
N GLN A 385 5.27 21.44 -2.47
CA GLN A 385 5.30 21.72 -1.03
C GLN A 385 4.59 23.04 -0.66
N GLU A 386 4.64 24.06 -1.51
CA GLU A 386 3.89 25.31 -1.35
C GLU A 386 2.39 25.09 -1.45
N TYR A 387 1.96 24.39 -2.50
CA TYR A 387 0.56 23.96 -2.70
C TYR A 387 0.01 23.25 -1.46
N ALA A 388 0.72 22.24 -0.96
CA ALA A 388 0.27 21.48 0.20
C ALA A 388 0.23 22.34 1.48
N ARG A 389 1.22 23.21 1.71
CA ARG A 389 1.21 24.18 2.81
C ARG A 389 0.03 25.15 2.74
N GLY A 390 -0.38 25.56 1.55
CA GLY A 390 -1.60 26.35 1.34
C GLY A 390 -2.85 25.63 1.83
N ILE A 391 -3.00 24.34 1.46
CA ILE A 391 -4.15 23.53 1.90
C ILE A 391 -4.08 23.20 3.40
N PHE A 392 -2.89 23.05 4.00
CA PHE A 392 -2.77 22.82 5.45
C PHE A 392 -3.28 23.98 6.30
N ALA A 393 -3.39 25.19 5.73
CA ALA A 393 -3.99 26.36 6.35
C ALA A 393 -5.50 26.50 6.09
N SER A 394 -6.13 25.57 5.35
CA SER A 394 -7.56 25.59 5.02
C SER A 394 -8.43 24.93 6.10
N GLU A 395 -9.68 25.40 6.21
CA GLU A 395 -10.66 24.82 7.14
C GLU A 395 -10.97 23.35 6.80
N GLU A 396 -10.96 22.98 5.52
CA GLU A 396 -11.27 21.63 5.06
C GLU A 396 -10.20 20.62 5.47
N TRP A 397 -8.93 21.04 5.52
CA TRP A 397 -7.85 20.19 6.04
C TRP A 397 -7.90 20.07 7.57
N ASP A 398 -8.17 21.17 8.27
CA ASP A 398 -8.32 21.15 9.73
C ASP A 398 -9.54 20.34 10.18
N GLU A 399 -10.65 20.39 9.44
CA GLU A 399 -11.83 19.56 9.72
C GLU A 399 -11.49 18.04 9.67
N VAL A 400 -10.53 17.63 8.85
CA VAL A 400 -10.11 16.22 8.78
C VAL A 400 -9.02 15.88 9.81
N THR A 401 -8.08 16.80 10.03
CA THR A 401 -6.84 16.57 10.79
C THR A 401 -6.80 17.17 12.18
N HIS A 402 -7.56 18.23 12.47
CA HIS A 402 -7.60 19.00 13.72
C HIS A 402 -6.19 19.43 14.16
N GLY A 403 -5.46 20.10 13.27
CA GLY A 403 -4.06 20.51 13.44
C GLY A 403 -3.03 19.39 13.67
N ARG A 404 -3.43 18.11 13.64
CA ARG A 404 -2.50 16.97 13.88
C ARG A 404 -1.72 16.63 12.62
N THR A 405 -0.49 16.14 12.81
CA THR A 405 0.26 15.47 11.75
C THR A 405 -0.46 14.21 11.29
N THR A 406 -0.15 13.74 10.08
CA THR A 406 -0.73 12.52 9.52
C THR A 406 -0.17 11.24 10.18
N LEU A 407 0.90 11.34 10.97
CA LEU A 407 1.51 10.23 11.71
C LEU A 407 1.01 10.20 13.16
N TRP A 408 0.55 9.03 13.62
CA TRP A 408 0.28 8.85 15.04
C TRP A 408 1.58 8.82 15.84
N ASN A 409 1.55 9.42 17.03
CA ASN A 409 2.55 9.20 18.05
C ASN A 409 1.87 9.32 19.45
N VAL A 410 2.56 8.85 20.48
CA VAL A 410 2.01 8.76 21.85
C VAL A 410 1.61 10.10 22.48
N SER A 411 2.15 11.24 22.05
CA SER A 411 1.78 12.54 22.62
C SER A 411 0.44 13.07 22.10
N LEU A 412 -0.09 12.51 21.02
CA LEU A 412 -1.43 12.80 20.50
C LEU A 412 -2.55 12.13 21.33
N GLY A 413 -2.23 11.33 22.35
CA GLY A 413 -3.21 10.63 23.17
C GLY A 413 -3.81 9.38 22.51
N HIS A 414 -4.90 8.88 23.08
CA HIS A 414 -5.51 7.63 22.66
C HIS A 414 -6.44 7.84 21.47
N VAL A 415 -6.33 7.00 20.43
CA VAL A 415 -7.00 7.23 19.13
C VAL A 415 -8.53 7.21 19.20
N ALA A 416 -9.14 6.62 20.24
CA ALA A 416 -10.59 6.71 20.44
C ALA A 416 -11.06 8.13 20.81
N ASP A 417 -10.22 8.89 21.53
CA ASP A 417 -10.51 10.25 21.99
C ASP A 417 -10.31 11.27 20.85
N LEU A 418 -9.71 10.81 19.75
CA LEU A 418 -9.34 11.58 18.58
C LEU A 418 -10.36 11.53 17.44
N ASN A 419 -11.56 10.94 17.66
CA ASN A 419 -12.56 10.74 16.61
C ASN A 419 -13.11 12.09 16.07
N PRO A 420 -12.79 12.52 14.83
CA PRO A 420 -12.92 13.93 14.42
C PRO A 420 -14.19 14.28 13.63
N LEU A 421 -15.16 13.38 13.52
CA LEU A 421 -16.41 13.53 12.75
C LEU A 421 -17.55 12.74 13.43
#